data_AF-A0A452T3T7-F1
#
_entry.id   AF-A0A452T3T7-F1
#
_cell.length_a   1.000
_cell.length_b   1.000
_cell.length_c   1.000
_cell.angle_alpha   90.00
_cell.angle_beta   90.00
_cell.angle_gamma   90.00
#
_symmetry.space_group_name_H-M   'P 1'
#
loop_
_entity.id
_entity.type
_entity.pdbx_description
1 polymer ?
#
loop_
_entity_poly.entity_id
_entity_poly.type
_entity_poly.pdbx_seq_one_letter_code
_entity_poly.pdbx_strand_id
1 'polypeptide(L)'
;MGLLSFVFLLVLYLLQGSNTSLIQLSNNGYEGIIFAIDPQVPEDEKIIEQIKDMVTTASTYLFEATEKRFFFKNVSILIPSNWKENSQYKRPKHESYKHADVLVAPPTLPGRDEPYTRQFTACEEKGEYIHFTPDFILGKKQKEYGPSDRLFVHEWAHLRWGVFDEYNEDEPFYGAKSKRIEATRCSIGITGINRVYKCQGNSCTTRGCRIDSKTKLYEKDCQFFPDKDQTEKASIMFMQGINSVVEFCNKENHNREAPSLQNKMCNSRSTWEVISNSEDFKNTTSLVSPPSPPVFSLLKIRERIVCLVLDKSGSMSGFNRLNRMNQAAKHFLLQTIENGSWVGMVHFDSTANIKSNLIQIISSKERNNLLESLPTAANGGTSICAGIRAAFQVIREVYPQIDGSEIVLLTDGEDNSAKNCIDEVTQSGAIIHLIALGPSADQHCGKGHILSHHMDHTGSCYFSLGSQWNTNEKFHSGHSFQNGLSQYSRNCNGKQLAFRLPPTFVL
;
A
#
# COMPACT_ATOMS: atom_id res chain seq x y z
N MET A 1 5.14 -7.62 38.23
CA MET A 1 5.67 -8.08 36.92
C MET A 1 4.63 -8.08 35.78
N GLY A 2 3.36 -7.71 36.00
CA GLY A 2 2.32 -7.77 34.94
C GLY A 2 2.19 -6.57 34.00
N LEU A 3 2.56 -5.35 34.43
CA LEU A 3 2.36 -4.14 33.61
C LEU A 3 3.43 -3.95 32.52
N LEU A 4 4.69 -4.28 32.82
CA LEU A 4 5.82 -4.17 31.88
C LEU A 4 5.70 -5.15 30.70
N SER A 5 5.12 -6.33 30.93
CA SER A 5 4.91 -7.34 29.88
C SER A 5 3.82 -6.95 28.88
N PHE A 6 2.81 -6.19 29.32
CA PHE A 6 1.72 -5.70 28.47
C PHE A 6 2.16 -4.54 27.56
N VAL A 7 3.02 -3.65 28.08
CA VAL A 7 3.61 -2.55 27.29
C VAL A 7 4.55 -3.11 26.22
N PHE A 8 5.30 -4.18 26.52
CA PHE A 8 6.19 -4.82 25.55
C PHE A 8 5.44 -5.49 24.38
N LEU A 9 4.28 -6.10 24.66
CA LEU A 9 3.39 -6.68 23.64
C LEU A 9 2.74 -5.60 22.74
N LEU A 10 2.33 -4.47 23.31
CA LEU A 10 1.79 -3.31 22.56
C LEU A 10 2.85 -2.64 21.69
N VAL A 11 4.09 -2.54 22.18
CA VAL A 11 5.24 -1.99 21.42
C VAL A 11 5.66 -2.96 20.31
N LEU A 12 5.60 -4.27 20.52
CA LEU A 12 5.81 -5.27 19.46
C LEU A 12 4.73 -5.21 18.36
N TYR A 13 3.48 -4.89 18.72
CA TYR A 13 2.42 -4.64 17.74
C TYR A 13 2.68 -3.37 16.89
N LEU A 14 3.24 -2.32 17.52
CA LEU A 14 3.67 -1.09 16.83
C LEU A 14 5.00 -1.25 16.06
N LEU A 15 5.74 -2.34 16.29
CA LEU A 15 7.03 -2.66 15.64
C LEU A 15 6.88 -3.54 14.38
N GLN A 16 5.68 -3.95 14.00
CA GLN A 16 5.44 -4.34 12.61
C GLN A 16 5.53 -3.06 11.77
N GLY A 17 6.60 -2.91 10.99
CA GLY A 17 6.69 -1.81 10.02
C GLY A 17 5.43 -1.86 9.19
N SER A 18 4.67 -0.77 9.13
CA SER A 18 3.31 -0.86 8.61
C SER A 18 3.40 -1.21 7.12
N ASN A 19 3.02 -2.44 6.78
CA ASN A 19 2.69 -2.87 5.42
C ASN A 19 1.32 -2.30 5.06
N THR A 20 1.05 -1.05 5.45
CA THR A 20 -0.29 -0.50 5.35
C THR A 20 -0.45 0.04 3.95
N SER A 21 -1.37 -0.57 3.23
CA SER A 21 -2.05 0.00 2.08
C SER A 21 -2.26 1.51 2.25
N LEU A 22 -2.06 2.27 1.16
CA LEU A 22 -2.34 3.70 1.12
C LEU A 22 -3.84 3.99 0.87
N ILE A 23 -4.69 2.96 0.81
CA ILE A 23 -6.10 3.11 0.49
C ILE A 23 -6.82 3.93 1.56
N GLN A 24 -7.41 5.03 1.12
CA GLN A 24 -8.31 5.86 1.90
C GLN A 24 -9.69 5.91 1.25
N LEU A 25 -10.72 6.11 2.06
CA LEU A 25 -12.08 6.32 1.59
C LEU A 25 -12.44 7.80 1.77
N SER A 26 -12.70 8.50 0.66
CA SER A 26 -12.99 9.93 0.65
C SER A 26 -14.21 10.20 -0.21
N ASN A 27 -15.26 10.76 0.41
CA ASN A 27 -16.56 11.00 -0.24
C ASN A 27 -17.01 9.76 -1.04
N ASN A 28 -17.08 8.62 -0.37
CA ASN A 28 -17.50 7.33 -0.92
C ASN A 28 -16.56 6.68 -1.96
N GLY A 29 -15.53 7.39 -2.44
CA GLY A 29 -14.56 6.89 -3.40
C GLY A 29 -13.29 6.38 -2.73
N TYR A 30 -12.85 5.19 -3.10
CA TYR A 30 -11.54 4.67 -2.70
C TYR A 30 -10.42 5.37 -3.50
N GLU A 31 -9.46 5.93 -2.76
CA GLU A 31 -8.30 6.63 -3.29
C GLU A 31 -7.01 5.96 -2.79
N GLY A 32 -5.90 6.16 -3.50
CA GLY A 32 -4.60 5.63 -3.09
C GLY A 32 -4.41 4.15 -3.38
N ILE A 33 -5.21 3.58 -4.30
CA ILE A 33 -5.09 2.18 -4.74
C ILE A 33 -3.88 2.06 -5.65
N ILE A 34 -3.02 1.08 -5.39
CA ILE A 34 -1.79 0.85 -6.14
C ILE A 34 -1.84 -0.52 -6.82
N PHE A 35 -1.83 -0.51 -8.15
CA PHE A 35 -1.51 -1.67 -8.97
C PHE A 35 -0.01 -1.64 -9.30
N ALA A 36 0.75 -2.65 -8.90
CA ALA A 36 2.17 -2.76 -9.22
C ALA A 36 2.43 -3.90 -10.17
N ILE A 37 3.01 -3.59 -11.33
CA ILE A 37 3.47 -4.58 -12.28
C ILE A 37 4.87 -5.02 -11.85
N ASP A 38 5.10 -6.34 -11.76
CA ASP A 38 6.39 -6.90 -11.37
C ASP A 38 7.42 -6.74 -12.52
N PRO A 39 8.71 -6.43 -12.23
CA PRO A 39 9.74 -6.31 -13.25
C PRO A 39 9.97 -7.56 -14.12
N GLN A 40 9.56 -8.74 -13.65
CA GLN A 40 9.62 -9.99 -14.43
C GLN A 40 8.52 -10.08 -15.49
N VAL A 41 7.49 -9.24 -15.41
CA VAL A 41 6.44 -9.17 -16.43
C VAL A 41 7.01 -8.50 -17.69
N PRO A 42 7.01 -9.19 -18.85
CA PRO A 42 7.44 -8.59 -20.10
C PRO A 42 6.61 -7.34 -20.44
N GLU A 43 7.27 -6.35 -21.05
CA GLU A 43 6.62 -5.12 -21.46
C GLU A 43 5.51 -5.39 -22.49
N ASP A 44 4.27 -5.12 -22.09
CA ASP A 44 3.07 -5.13 -22.94
C ASP A 44 2.14 -4.00 -22.48
N GLU A 45 2.04 -2.94 -23.29
CA GLU A 45 1.21 -1.77 -22.98
C GLU A 45 -0.27 -2.14 -22.79
N LYS A 46 -0.73 -3.26 -23.35
CA LYS A 46 -2.11 -3.74 -23.17
C LYS A 46 -2.42 -4.08 -21.71
N ILE A 47 -1.43 -4.44 -20.91
CA ILE A 47 -1.62 -4.69 -19.47
C ILE A 47 -2.15 -3.42 -18.79
N ILE A 48 -1.58 -2.26 -19.11
CA ILE A 48 -2.00 -0.98 -18.54
C ILE A 48 -3.45 -0.67 -18.95
N GLU A 49 -3.78 -0.83 -20.23
CA GLU A 49 -5.12 -0.56 -20.73
C GLU A 49 -6.17 -1.53 -20.16
N GLN A 50 -5.84 -2.82 -20.06
CA GLN A 50 -6.75 -3.81 -19.47
C GLN A 50 -6.96 -3.60 -17.96
N ILE A 51 -5.95 -3.14 -17.22
CA ILE A 51 -6.12 -2.73 -15.82
C ILE A 51 -7.12 -1.57 -15.74
N LYS A 52 -6.97 -0.54 -16.59
CA LYS A 52 -7.89 0.61 -16.61
C LYS A 52 -9.32 0.19 -16.92
N ASP A 53 -9.52 -0.65 -17.93
CA ASP A 53 -10.83 -1.16 -18.33
C ASP A 53 -11.47 -1.96 -17.19
N MET A 54 -10.73 -2.95 -16.65
CA MET A 54 -11.16 -3.80 -15.54
C MET A 54 -11.60 -2.95 -14.34
N VAL A 55 -10.77 -2.00 -13.89
CA VAL A 55 -11.06 -1.19 -12.71
C VAL A 55 -12.22 -0.23 -12.97
N THR A 56 -12.35 0.31 -14.19
CA THR A 56 -13.47 1.19 -14.56
C THR A 56 -14.80 0.45 -14.49
N THR A 57 -14.90 -0.74 -15.08
CA THR A 57 -16.13 -1.55 -15.03
C THR A 57 -16.39 -2.08 -13.62
N ALA A 58 -15.35 -2.53 -12.91
CA ALA A 58 -15.45 -2.99 -11.54
C ALA A 58 -15.95 -1.89 -10.59
N SER A 59 -15.58 -0.62 -10.84
CA SER A 59 -16.05 0.53 -10.06
C SER A 59 -17.58 0.67 -10.12
N THR A 60 -18.16 0.53 -11.32
CA THR A 60 -19.62 0.52 -11.50
C THR A 60 -20.26 -0.69 -10.84
N TYR A 61 -19.67 -1.87 -10.99
CA TYR A 61 -20.21 -3.09 -10.39
C TYR A 61 -20.20 -3.04 -8.86
N LEU A 62 -19.10 -2.60 -8.25
CA LEU A 62 -18.96 -2.39 -6.81
C LEU A 62 -19.99 -1.38 -6.30
N PHE A 63 -20.21 -0.30 -7.05
CA PHE A 63 -21.17 0.73 -6.68
C PHE A 63 -22.59 0.17 -6.58
N GLU A 64 -23.05 -0.57 -7.58
CA GLU A 64 -24.37 -1.20 -7.54
C GLU A 64 -24.47 -2.26 -6.44
N ALA A 65 -23.45 -3.11 -6.29
CA ALA A 65 -23.42 -4.19 -5.30
C ALA A 65 -23.39 -3.69 -3.84
N THR A 66 -23.02 -2.43 -3.62
CA THR A 66 -22.88 -1.82 -2.29
C THR A 66 -23.97 -0.81 -1.99
N GLU A 67 -25.17 -0.99 -2.56
CA GLU A 67 -26.31 -0.08 -2.39
C GLU A 67 -25.98 1.37 -2.79
N LYS A 68 -25.23 1.55 -3.89
CA LYS A 68 -24.81 2.84 -4.43
C LYS A 68 -23.91 3.62 -3.48
N ARG A 69 -22.99 2.93 -2.82
CA ARG A 69 -22.07 3.54 -1.85
C ARG A 69 -20.68 3.65 -2.41
N PHE A 70 -20.00 2.54 -2.67
CA PHE A 70 -18.56 2.56 -2.87
C PHE A 70 -18.15 2.47 -4.33
N PHE A 71 -17.08 3.17 -4.69
CA PHE A 71 -16.52 3.12 -6.04
C PHE A 71 -15.01 3.37 -6.00
N PHE A 72 -14.32 3.02 -7.07
CA PHE A 72 -12.89 3.31 -7.24
C PHE A 72 -12.72 4.71 -7.82
N LYS A 73 -11.92 5.55 -7.16
CA LYS A 73 -11.76 6.97 -7.52
C LYS A 73 -10.38 7.29 -8.06
N ASN A 74 -9.31 7.04 -7.27
CA ASN A 74 -7.93 7.33 -7.68
C ASN A 74 -7.09 6.06 -7.64
N VAL A 75 -6.52 5.70 -8.79
CA VAL A 75 -5.74 4.47 -8.96
C VAL A 75 -4.38 4.80 -9.57
N SER A 76 -3.31 4.32 -8.95
CA SER A 76 -1.94 4.45 -9.43
C SER A 76 -1.46 3.11 -10.00
N ILE A 77 -0.94 3.14 -11.22
CA ILE A 77 -0.32 1.98 -11.86
C ILE A 77 1.20 2.18 -11.82
N LEU A 78 1.88 1.41 -10.97
CA LEU A 78 3.33 1.36 -10.86
C LEU A 78 3.92 0.49 -11.97
N ILE A 79 4.70 1.13 -12.83
CA ILE A 79 5.35 0.55 -14.00
C ILE A 79 6.80 0.22 -13.65
N PRO A 80 7.32 -0.96 -14.02
CA PRO A 80 8.69 -1.36 -13.74
C PRO A 80 9.74 -0.43 -14.34
N SER A 81 10.91 -0.35 -13.70
CA SER A 81 12.02 0.45 -14.19
C SER A 81 12.62 -0.06 -15.52
N ASN A 82 12.50 -1.36 -15.80
CA ASN A 82 13.00 -2.01 -17.01
C ASN A 82 12.07 -1.83 -18.23
N TRP A 83 10.85 -1.31 -18.06
CA TRP A 83 9.99 -0.94 -19.18
C TRP A 83 10.47 0.38 -19.82
N LYS A 84 10.22 0.54 -21.12
CA LYS A 84 10.61 1.75 -21.87
C LYS A 84 9.99 3.02 -21.31
N GLU A 85 10.63 4.13 -21.65
CA GLU A 85 10.17 5.45 -21.22
C GLU A 85 8.95 5.91 -22.04
N ASN A 86 8.01 6.58 -21.39
CA ASN A 86 6.83 7.16 -22.04
C ASN A 86 6.54 8.53 -21.42
N SER A 87 6.18 9.51 -22.24
CA SER A 87 5.92 10.89 -21.79
C SER A 87 4.75 11.00 -20.80
N GLN A 88 3.87 10.00 -20.74
CA GLN A 88 2.77 9.96 -19.78
C GLN A 88 3.20 9.50 -18.38
N TYR A 89 4.36 8.87 -18.26
CA TYR A 89 4.82 8.28 -17.00
C TYR A 89 5.40 9.34 -16.08
N LYS A 90 4.80 9.47 -14.90
CA LYS A 90 5.30 10.34 -13.84
C LYS A 90 6.18 9.56 -12.87
N ARG A 91 6.87 10.28 -11.99
CA ARG A 91 7.66 9.70 -10.92
C ARG A 91 6.74 9.34 -9.74
N PRO A 92 6.83 8.12 -9.17
CA PRO A 92 6.16 7.78 -7.93
C PRO A 92 6.60 8.73 -6.81
N LYS A 93 5.66 9.13 -5.96
CA LYS A 93 5.96 9.98 -4.80
C LYS A 93 6.01 9.13 -3.54
N HIS A 94 4.99 8.30 -3.35
CA HIS A 94 4.79 7.49 -2.15
C HIS A 94 4.45 6.04 -2.50
N GLU A 95 3.98 5.85 -3.72
CA GLU A 95 3.65 4.58 -4.31
C GLU A 95 4.93 3.76 -4.47
N SER A 96 4.90 2.54 -3.96
CA SER A 96 6.01 1.61 -4.05
C SER A 96 5.47 0.19 -4.11
N TYR A 97 6.26 -0.73 -4.63
CA TYR A 97 5.90 -2.14 -4.70
C TYR A 97 5.49 -2.73 -3.34
N LYS A 98 6.12 -2.29 -2.24
CA LYS A 98 5.81 -2.75 -0.88
C LYS A 98 4.41 -2.34 -0.39
N HIS A 99 3.90 -1.21 -0.87
CA HIS A 99 2.59 -0.67 -0.49
C HIS A 99 1.52 -0.97 -1.54
N ALA A 100 1.82 -1.86 -2.50
CA ALA A 100 0.89 -2.19 -3.57
C ALA A 100 -0.26 -3.05 -3.04
N ASP A 101 -1.48 -2.69 -3.44
CA ASP A 101 -2.70 -3.40 -3.08
C ASP A 101 -2.99 -4.53 -4.04
N VAL A 102 -2.57 -4.37 -5.30
CA VAL A 102 -2.69 -5.37 -6.35
C VAL A 102 -1.34 -5.56 -7.03
N LEU A 103 -0.85 -6.80 -7.03
CA LEU A 103 0.37 -7.21 -7.71
C LEU A 103 0.01 -7.87 -9.04
N VAL A 104 0.56 -7.35 -10.13
CA VAL A 104 0.51 -7.99 -11.45
C VAL A 104 1.84 -8.66 -11.68
N ALA A 105 1.93 -9.96 -11.40
CA ALA A 105 3.19 -10.70 -11.36
C ALA A 105 3.05 -12.10 -11.99
N PRO A 106 4.16 -12.72 -12.42
CA PRO A 106 4.12 -14.11 -12.90
C PRO A 106 3.50 -15.05 -11.85
N PRO A 107 2.89 -16.17 -12.27
CA PRO A 107 2.26 -17.09 -11.34
C PRO A 107 3.29 -17.67 -10.35
N THR A 108 2.91 -17.75 -9.07
CA THR A 108 3.76 -18.31 -7.99
C THR A 108 4.23 -19.73 -8.30
N LEU A 109 3.41 -20.50 -9.01
CA LEU A 109 3.76 -21.83 -9.54
C LEU A 109 3.38 -21.89 -11.03
N PRO A 110 4.20 -22.49 -11.90
CA PRO A 110 3.90 -22.59 -13.33
C PRO A 110 2.50 -23.17 -13.59
N GLY A 111 1.70 -22.46 -14.40
CA GLY A 111 0.34 -22.86 -14.78
C GLY A 111 -0.76 -22.53 -13.75
N ARG A 112 -0.44 -21.92 -12.60
CA ARG A 112 -1.43 -21.43 -11.63
C ARG A 112 -1.70 -19.94 -11.83
N ASP A 113 -2.55 -19.63 -12.79
CA ASP A 113 -2.99 -18.26 -13.10
C ASP A 113 -4.19 -17.79 -12.27
N GLU A 114 -4.52 -18.53 -11.21
CA GLU A 114 -5.63 -18.23 -10.32
C GLU A 114 -5.44 -16.88 -9.64
N PRO A 115 -6.37 -15.94 -9.84
CA PRO A 115 -6.44 -14.69 -9.10
C PRO A 115 -6.73 -14.97 -7.62
N TYR A 116 -6.04 -14.31 -6.70
CA TYR A 116 -6.28 -14.52 -5.27
C TYR A 116 -5.92 -13.31 -4.43
N THR A 117 -6.53 -13.22 -3.25
CA THR A 117 -6.15 -12.30 -2.19
C THR A 117 -5.37 -13.03 -1.12
N ARG A 118 -4.19 -12.49 -0.76
CA ARG A 118 -3.42 -13.00 0.36
C ARG A 118 -4.05 -12.53 1.68
N GLN A 119 -4.89 -13.36 2.26
CA GLN A 119 -5.60 -13.10 3.51
C GLN A 119 -5.35 -14.25 4.51
N PHE A 120 -4.47 -14.01 5.50
CA PHE A 120 -4.19 -14.96 6.60
C PHE A 120 -4.80 -14.54 7.93
N THR A 121 -5.61 -13.49 7.91
CA THR A 121 -6.16 -12.82 9.09
C THR A 121 -7.57 -13.31 9.41
N ALA A 122 -8.10 -12.87 10.56
CA ALA A 122 -9.45 -13.21 11.00
C ALA A 122 -10.51 -12.50 10.13
N CYS A 123 -11.78 -12.88 10.32
CA CYS A 123 -12.90 -12.13 9.74
C CYS A 123 -12.83 -10.64 10.15
N GLU A 124 -13.22 -9.73 9.24
CA GLU A 124 -13.15 -8.25 9.39
C GLU A 124 -11.75 -7.65 9.28
N GLU A 125 -10.70 -8.46 9.26
CA GLU A 125 -9.34 -7.98 9.09
C GLU A 125 -8.96 -7.88 7.61
N LYS A 126 -8.36 -6.77 7.22
CA LYS A 126 -7.92 -6.52 5.84
C LYS A 126 -6.91 -7.57 5.36
N GLY A 127 -6.98 -7.92 4.09
CA GLY A 127 -5.97 -8.72 3.40
C GLY A 127 -4.65 -7.95 3.20
N GLU A 128 -3.59 -8.67 2.83
CA GLU A 128 -2.28 -8.07 2.55
C GLU A 128 -2.21 -7.45 1.14
N TYR A 129 -2.58 -8.21 0.11
CA TYR A 129 -2.63 -7.77 -1.29
C TYR A 129 -3.43 -8.75 -2.15
N ILE A 130 -3.85 -8.31 -3.32
CA ILE A 130 -4.41 -9.12 -4.40
C ILE A 130 -3.28 -9.48 -5.39
N HIS A 131 -3.28 -10.69 -5.92
CA HIS A 131 -2.33 -11.15 -6.92
C HIS A 131 -3.05 -11.54 -8.21
N PHE A 132 -2.64 -10.91 -9.30
CA PHE A 132 -3.12 -11.16 -10.65
C PHE A 132 -1.98 -11.53 -11.58
N THR A 133 -2.20 -12.48 -12.49
CA THR A 133 -1.20 -12.79 -13.53
C THR A 133 -1.41 -11.93 -14.77
N PRO A 134 -0.36 -11.72 -15.58
CA PRO A 134 -0.50 -11.03 -16.87
C PRO A 134 -1.52 -11.71 -17.79
N ASP A 135 -1.59 -13.03 -17.79
CA ASP A 135 -2.55 -13.79 -18.61
C ASP A 135 -4.00 -13.60 -18.14
N PHE A 136 -4.23 -13.46 -16.83
CA PHE A 136 -5.52 -13.06 -16.30
C PHE A 136 -5.88 -11.63 -16.74
N ILE A 137 -4.99 -10.65 -16.51
CA ILE A 137 -5.22 -9.24 -16.88
C ILE A 137 -5.49 -9.09 -18.38
N LEU A 138 -4.76 -9.82 -19.22
CA LEU A 138 -4.94 -9.79 -20.68
C LEU A 138 -6.19 -10.56 -21.17
N GLY A 139 -7.04 -11.06 -20.25
CA GLY A 139 -8.29 -11.74 -20.58
C GLY A 139 -8.13 -13.16 -21.11
N LYS A 140 -6.91 -13.72 -21.17
CA LYS A 140 -6.68 -15.09 -21.66
C LYS A 140 -7.33 -16.15 -20.78
N LYS A 141 -7.58 -15.80 -19.52
CA LYS A 141 -8.18 -16.66 -18.49
C LYS A 141 -9.67 -16.40 -18.23
N GLN A 142 -10.32 -15.57 -19.05
CA GLN A 142 -11.74 -15.23 -18.89
C GLN A 142 -12.68 -16.45 -18.95
N LYS A 143 -12.32 -17.50 -19.70
CA LYS A 143 -13.09 -18.74 -19.76
C LYS A 143 -13.00 -19.56 -18.47
N GLU A 144 -11.91 -19.42 -17.72
CA GLU A 144 -11.63 -20.16 -16.50
C GLU A 144 -12.23 -19.43 -15.28
N TYR A 145 -12.03 -18.11 -15.19
CA TYR A 145 -12.39 -17.33 -13.99
C TYR A 145 -13.54 -16.34 -14.18
N GLY A 146 -14.09 -16.21 -15.39
CA GLY A 146 -15.17 -15.29 -15.72
C GLY A 146 -14.68 -13.85 -15.98
N PRO A 147 -15.61 -12.87 -15.98
CA PRO A 147 -15.30 -11.45 -16.21
C PRO A 147 -14.35 -10.89 -15.15
N SER A 148 -13.29 -10.22 -15.59
CA SER A 148 -12.21 -9.72 -14.72
C SER A 148 -12.67 -8.63 -13.77
N ASP A 149 -13.61 -7.79 -14.18
CA ASP A 149 -14.21 -6.72 -13.36
C ASP A 149 -14.94 -7.28 -12.14
N ARG A 150 -15.70 -8.36 -12.32
CA ARG A 150 -16.46 -9.00 -11.25
C ARG A 150 -15.55 -9.76 -10.30
N LEU A 151 -14.55 -10.44 -10.84
CA LEU A 151 -13.54 -11.11 -10.02
C LEU A 151 -12.69 -10.11 -9.24
N PHE A 152 -12.38 -8.94 -9.81
CA PHE A 152 -11.70 -7.90 -9.04
C PHE A 152 -12.55 -7.41 -7.86
N VAL A 153 -13.87 -7.26 -8.00
CA VAL A 153 -14.74 -6.91 -6.87
C VAL A 153 -14.82 -8.03 -5.82
N HIS A 154 -14.77 -9.29 -6.24
CA HIS A 154 -14.68 -10.45 -5.35
C HIS A 154 -13.38 -10.41 -4.52
N GLU A 155 -12.23 -10.29 -5.17
CA GLU A 155 -10.93 -10.15 -4.48
C GLU A 155 -10.82 -8.87 -3.66
N TRP A 156 -11.43 -7.78 -4.13
CA TRP A 156 -11.49 -6.54 -3.37
C TRP A 156 -12.24 -6.72 -2.05
N ALA A 157 -13.30 -7.53 -2.02
CA ALA A 157 -14.05 -7.79 -0.80
C ALA A 157 -13.21 -8.54 0.24
N HIS A 158 -12.44 -9.55 -0.19
CA HIS A 158 -11.43 -10.21 0.64
C HIS A 158 -10.41 -9.20 1.17
N LEU A 159 -9.83 -8.39 0.29
CA LEU A 159 -8.80 -7.42 0.64
C LEU A 159 -9.30 -6.38 1.64
N ARG A 160 -10.44 -5.74 1.36
CA ARG A 160 -10.89 -4.53 2.07
C ARG A 160 -11.67 -4.82 3.33
N TRP A 161 -12.49 -5.87 3.33
CA TRP A 161 -13.41 -6.17 4.43
C TRP A 161 -13.12 -7.47 5.15
N GLY A 162 -12.14 -8.26 4.71
CA GLY A 162 -11.77 -9.50 5.38
C GLY A 162 -12.89 -10.52 5.40
N VAL A 163 -13.73 -10.54 4.36
CA VAL A 163 -14.74 -11.59 4.15
C VAL A 163 -14.09 -12.81 3.51
N PHE A 164 -14.80 -13.93 3.48
CA PHE A 164 -14.35 -15.18 2.88
C PHE A 164 -15.36 -15.70 1.86
N ASP A 165 -14.96 -16.72 1.13
CA ASP A 165 -15.81 -17.39 0.15
C ASP A 165 -17.04 -18.01 0.80
N GLU A 166 -18.15 -17.89 0.09
CA GLU A 166 -19.43 -18.51 0.41
C GLU A 166 -19.65 -19.83 -0.36
N TYR A 167 -18.63 -20.30 -1.07
CA TYR A 167 -18.45 -21.68 -1.54
C TYR A 167 -17.35 -22.39 -0.72
N ASN A 168 -17.13 -23.68 -0.98
CA ASN A 168 -16.03 -24.44 -0.38
C ASN A 168 -15.67 -25.63 -1.29
N GLU A 169 -14.43 -25.69 -1.76
CA GLU A 169 -13.97 -26.80 -2.63
C GLU A 169 -13.73 -28.11 -1.87
N ASP A 170 -13.33 -28.04 -0.59
CA ASP A 170 -13.08 -29.21 0.26
C ASP A 170 -14.39 -29.80 0.82
N GLU A 171 -15.38 -28.94 1.08
CA GLU A 171 -16.72 -29.32 1.55
C GLU A 171 -17.81 -28.74 0.61
N PRO A 172 -17.88 -29.21 -0.65
CA PRO A 172 -18.81 -28.66 -1.65
C PRO A 172 -20.27 -29.05 -1.39
N PHE A 173 -20.52 -30.03 -0.52
CA PHE A 173 -21.85 -30.50 -0.15
C PHE A 173 -21.98 -30.77 1.34
N TYR A 174 -23.18 -30.60 1.86
CA TYR A 174 -23.51 -30.89 3.25
C TYR A 174 -24.94 -31.45 3.40
N GLY A 175 -25.19 -32.15 4.51
CA GLY A 175 -26.52 -32.63 4.86
C GLY A 175 -27.29 -31.54 5.59
N ALA A 176 -28.28 -30.94 4.94
CA ALA A 176 -29.11 -29.90 5.55
C ALA A 176 -30.08 -30.49 6.59
N LYS A 177 -30.61 -29.65 7.50
CA LYS A 177 -31.63 -30.10 8.49
C LYS A 177 -32.89 -30.67 7.84
N SER A 178 -33.18 -30.29 6.60
CA SER A 178 -34.24 -30.86 5.75
C SER A 178 -34.01 -32.32 5.36
N LYS A 179 -32.86 -32.92 5.74
CA LYS A 179 -32.38 -34.25 5.35
C LYS A 179 -32.09 -34.40 3.85
N ARG A 180 -31.95 -33.28 3.13
CA ARG A 180 -31.49 -33.24 1.74
C ARG A 180 -30.00 -32.90 1.70
N ILE A 181 -29.30 -33.42 0.70
CA ILE A 181 -27.92 -33.01 0.41
C ILE A 181 -28.00 -31.71 -0.38
N GLU A 182 -27.39 -30.66 0.15
CA GLU A 182 -27.32 -29.33 -0.46
C GLU A 182 -25.88 -29.00 -0.85
N ALA A 183 -25.72 -28.19 -1.90
CA ALA A 183 -24.44 -27.62 -2.26
C ALA A 183 -24.07 -26.50 -1.28
N THR A 184 -22.78 -26.36 -0.97
CA THR A 184 -22.26 -25.25 -0.16
C THR A 184 -22.30 -23.98 -1.00
N ARG A 185 -23.25 -23.10 -0.68
CA ARG A 185 -23.54 -21.85 -1.38
C ARG A 185 -24.25 -20.88 -0.47
N CYS A 186 -24.16 -19.59 -0.78
CA CYS A 186 -24.83 -18.60 0.04
C CYS A 186 -26.35 -18.65 -0.05
N SER A 187 -26.93 -18.55 -1.25
CA SER A 187 -28.39 -18.67 -1.42
C SER A 187 -28.76 -20.04 -1.95
N ILE A 188 -29.72 -20.70 -1.28
CA ILE A 188 -30.37 -21.92 -1.76
C ILE A 188 -31.21 -21.69 -3.02
N GLY A 189 -31.52 -20.42 -3.34
CA GLY A 189 -32.28 -20.02 -4.52
C GLY A 189 -31.49 -20.11 -5.83
N ILE A 190 -30.15 -20.19 -5.78
CA ILE A 190 -29.36 -20.50 -6.98
C ILE A 190 -29.70 -21.92 -7.41
N THR A 191 -30.13 -22.15 -8.64
CA THR A 191 -30.44 -23.50 -9.14
C THR A 191 -29.25 -24.12 -9.87
N GLY A 192 -29.24 -25.43 -10.03
CA GLY A 192 -28.18 -26.11 -10.75
C GLY A 192 -28.25 -27.62 -10.62
N ILE A 193 -27.23 -28.28 -11.17
CA ILE A 193 -27.14 -29.74 -11.22
C ILE A 193 -25.86 -30.26 -10.58
N ASN A 194 -25.98 -31.39 -9.88
CA ASN A 194 -24.84 -32.09 -9.29
C ASN A 194 -24.30 -33.12 -10.27
N ARG A 195 -23.08 -32.93 -10.76
CA ARG A 195 -22.44 -33.83 -11.73
C ARG A 195 -20.99 -34.12 -11.36
N VAL A 196 -20.51 -35.25 -11.85
CA VAL A 196 -19.08 -35.57 -11.91
C VAL A 196 -18.64 -35.32 -13.35
N TYR A 197 -17.64 -34.46 -13.52
CA TYR A 197 -17.00 -34.19 -14.79
C TYR A 197 -15.61 -34.81 -14.80
N LYS A 198 -15.35 -35.75 -15.70
CA LYS A 198 -14.04 -36.40 -15.85
C LYS A 198 -13.58 -36.38 -17.29
N CYS A 199 -12.39 -35.84 -17.51
CA CYS A 199 -11.70 -35.90 -18.80
C CYS A 199 -10.61 -36.97 -18.76
N GLN A 200 -10.59 -37.84 -19.77
CA GLN A 200 -9.49 -38.75 -20.07
C GLN A 200 -9.00 -38.46 -21.48
N GLY A 201 -7.79 -37.92 -21.59
CA GLY A 201 -7.27 -37.38 -22.85
C GLY A 201 -8.17 -36.26 -23.36
N ASN A 202 -8.61 -36.36 -24.63
CA ASN A 202 -9.49 -35.38 -25.27
C ASN A 202 -10.99 -35.68 -25.10
N SER A 203 -11.37 -36.73 -24.37
CA SER A 203 -12.78 -37.07 -24.14
C SER A 203 -13.18 -36.74 -22.71
N CYS A 204 -14.24 -35.94 -22.57
CA CYS A 204 -14.82 -35.59 -21.29
C CYS A 204 -16.22 -36.21 -21.16
N THR A 205 -16.48 -36.82 -20.02
CA THR A 205 -17.76 -37.45 -19.71
C THR A 205 -18.38 -36.78 -18.49
N THR A 206 -19.70 -36.60 -18.55
CA THR A 206 -20.49 -36.01 -17.47
C THR A 206 -21.50 -37.03 -16.99
N ARG A 207 -21.54 -37.29 -15.68
CA ARG A 207 -22.52 -38.21 -15.07
C ARG A 207 -23.14 -37.63 -13.80
N GLY A 208 -24.29 -38.16 -13.40
CA GLY A 208 -24.89 -37.83 -12.10
C GLY A 208 -24.00 -38.25 -10.93
N CYS A 209 -24.04 -37.45 -9.86
CA CYS A 209 -23.37 -37.79 -8.62
C CYS A 209 -24.03 -38.97 -7.92
N ARG A 210 -23.19 -39.82 -7.32
CA ARG A 210 -23.64 -40.95 -6.49
C ARG A 210 -23.43 -40.60 -5.02
N ILE A 211 -24.28 -41.15 -4.16
CA ILE A 211 -24.16 -41.02 -2.71
C ILE A 211 -23.13 -42.03 -2.22
N ASP A 212 -22.15 -41.56 -1.46
CA ASP A 212 -21.19 -42.40 -0.76
C ASP A 212 -21.88 -43.04 0.47
N SER A 213 -21.77 -44.37 0.57
CA SER A 213 -22.47 -45.14 1.60
C SER A 213 -21.95 -44.89 3.01
N LYS A 214 -20.69 -44.43 3.16
CA LYS A 214 -20.03 -44.13 4.43
C LYS A 214 -20.32 -42.70 4.88
N THR A 215 -20.13 -41.71 4.02
CA THR A 215 -20.32 -40.29 4.39
C THR A 215 -21.77 -39.84 4.34
N LYS A 216 -22.63 -40.58 3.60
CA LYS A 216 -24.02 -40.18 3.27
C LYS A 216 -24.12 -38.88 2.48
N LEU A 217 -23.01 -38.37 1.95
CA LEU A 217 -22.93 -37.24 1.03
C LEU A 217 -22.62 -37.72 -0.39
N TYR A 218 -22.52 -36.80 -1.35
CA TYR A 218 -22.03 -37.15 -2.68
C TYR A 218 -20.57 -37.59 -2.64
N GLU A 219 -20.19 -38.39 -3.63
CA GLU A 219 -18.80 -38.80 -3.86
C GLU A 219 -17.85 -37.61 -4.08
N LYS A 220 -16.56 -37.80 -3.78
CA LYS A 220 -15.53 -36.75 -3.76
C LYS A 220 -15.44 -35.92 -5.05
N ASP A 221 -15.59 -36.54 -6.21
CA ASP A 221 -15.45 -35.86 -7.51
C ASP A 221 -16.76 -35.18 -7.97
N CYS A 222 -17.80 -35.17 -7.14
CA CYS A 222 -19.04 -34.47 -7.43
C CYS A 222 -18.84 -32.95 -7.29
N GLN A 223 -19.41 -32.19 -8.22
CA GLN A 223 -19.44 -30.73 -8.21
C GLN A 223 -20.85 -30.23 -8.49
N PHE A 224 -21.17 -29.07 -7.94
CA PHE A 224 -22.40 -28.34 -8.24
C PHE A 224 -22.14 -27.41 -9.42
N PHE A 225 -22.91 -27.58 -10.50
CA PHE A 225 -22.86 -26.72 -11.67
C PHE A 225 -24.12 -25.86 -11.69
N PRO A 226 -24.02 -24.56 -11.36
CA PRO A 226 -25.17 -23.65 -11.43
C PRO A 226 -25.73 -23.58 -12.85
N ASP A 227 -27.04 -23.43 -12.96
CA ASP A 227 -27.65 -23.10 -14.25
C ASP A 227 -27.14 -21.73 -14.71
N LYS A 228 -26.94 -21.57 -16.03
CA LYS A 228 -26.39 -20.33 -16.58
C LYS A 228 -27.31 -19.13 -16.34
N ASP A 229 -28.60 -19.36 -16.48
CA ASP A 229 -29.63 -18.35 -16.27
C ASP A 229 -30.20 -18.52 -14.88
N GLN A 230 -30.04 -17.47 -14.07
CA GLN A 230 -30.45 -17.42 -12.67
C GLN A 230 -31.33 -16.18 -12.47
N THR A 231 -32.34 -16.29 -11.62
CA THR A 231 -33.13 -15.13 -11.17
C THR A 231 -32.67 -14.61 -9.82
N GLU A 232 -32.00 -15.48 -9.05
CA GLU A 232 -31.50 -15.14 -7.73
C GLU A 232 -30.35 -14.13 -7.83
N LYS A 233 -30.48 -13.04 -7.07
CA LYS A 233 -29.42 -12.06 -6.88
C LYS A 233 -28.61 -12.50 -5.68
N ALA A 234 -27.78 -13.51 -5.90
CA ALA A 234 -26.95 -14.08 -4.86
C ALA A 234 -25.66 -13.26 -4.68
N SER A 235 -24.69 -13.89 -4.04
CA SER A 235 -23.48 -13.24 -3.57
C SER A 235 -22.32 -13.29 -4.55
N ILE A 236 -21.64 -12.15 -4.70
CA ILE A 236 -20.34 -12.02 -5.35
C ILE A 236 -19.32 -13.00 -4.74
N MET A 237 -19.42 -13.29 -3.43
CA MET A 237 -18.52 -14.22 -2.72
C MET A 237 -18.86 -15.70 -2.94
N PHE A 238 -19.92 -16.01 -3.70
CA PHE A 238 -20.25 -17.38 -4.08
C PHE A 238 -19.81 -17.70 -5.51
N MET A 239 -20.29 -16.94 -6.50
CA MET A 239 -19.93 -17.18 -7.90
C MET A 239 -20.17 -15.94 -8.77
N GLN A 240 -19.19 -15.06 -8.81
CA GLN A 240 -19.16 -13.80 -9.58
C GLN A 240 -19.36 -13.98 -11.10
N GLY A 241 -19.09 -15.17 -11.64
CA GLY A 241 -19.27 -15.48 -13.07
C GLY A 241 -20.73 -15.56 -13.55
N ILE A 242 -21.70 -15.62 -12.63
CA ILE A 242 -23.13 -15.71 -12.97
C ILE A 242 -23.71 -14.31 -13.18
N ASN A 243 -24.35 -14.05 -14.33
CA ASN A 243 -24.84 -12.71 -14.69
C ASN A 243 -25.76 -12.06 -13.65
N SER A 244 -26.64 -12.83 -13.00
CA SER A 244 -27.59 -12.33 -11.98
C SER A 244 -26.95 -12.01 -10.64
N VAL A 245 -25.74 -12.50 -10.38
CA VAL A 245 -24.99 -12.21 -9.16
C VAL A 245 -24.50 -10.76 -9.27
N VAL A 246 -25.15 -9.87 -8.54
CA VAL A 246 -24.90 -8.42 -8.53
C VAL A 246 -24.93 -7.82 -7.12
N GLU A 247 -25.07 -8.65 -6.10
CA GLU A 247 -25.21 -8.26 -4.70
C GLU A 247 -24.26 -9.08 -3.81
N PHE A 248 -24.15 -8.70 -2.54
CA PHE A 248 -23.56 -9.54 -1.50
C PHE A 248 -24.67 -10.25 -0.75
N CYS A 249 -24.39 -11.46 -0.26
CA CYS A 249 -25.36 -12.18 0.54
C CYS A 249 -25.67 -11.43 1.83
N ASN A 250 -26.95 -11.33 2.16
CA ASN A 250 -27.48 -10.65 3.32
C ASN A 250 -28.21 -11.63 4.24
N LYS A 251 -28.72 -11.13 5.37
CA LYS A 251 -29.38 -11.98 6.37
C LYS A 251 -30.59 -12.76 5.84
N GLU A 252 -31.26 -12.28 4.79
CA GLU A 252 -32.48 -12.88 4.23
C GLU A 252 -32.18 -14.06 3.31
N ASN A 253 -31.13 -13.96 2.49
CA ASN A 253 -30.75 -14.99 1.53
C ASN A 253 -29.54 -15.85 1.97
N HIS A 254 -28.89 -15.52 3.10
CA HIS A 254 -27.73 -16.24 3.61
C HIS A 254 -28.04 -17.59 4.26
N ASN A 255 -27.41 -18.63 3.72
CA ASN A 255 -27.49 -19.99 4.21
C ASN A 255 -26.45 -20.25 5.32
N ARG A 256 -26.90 -20.12 6.56
CA ARG A 256 -26.08 -20.34 7.77
C ARG A 256 -25.71 -21.81 8.01
N GLU A 257 -26.35 -22.77 7.33
CA GLU A 257 -26.03 -24.19 7.50
C GLU A 257 -24.87 -24.64 6.61
N ALA A 258 -24.58 -23.90 5.53
CA ALA A 258 -23.53 -24.25 4.59
C ALA A 258 -22.14 -24.17 5.26
N PRO A 259 -21.26 -25.17 5.08
CA PRO A 259 -19.92 -25.16 5.65
C PRO A 259 -18.91 -24.31 4.85
N SER A 260 -19.34 -23.12 4.40
CA SER A 260 -18.47 -22.15 3.72
C SER A 260 -17.39 -21.60 4.66
N LEU A 261 -16.30 -21.10 4.09
CA LEU A 261 -15.26 -20.43 4.87
C LEU A 261 -15.82 -19.19 5.57
N GLN A 262 -16.69 -18.42 4.91
CA GLN A 262 -17.40 -17.30 5.53
C GLN A 262 -18.14 -17.72 6.81
N ASN A 263 -18.90 -18.83 6.77
CA ASN A 263 -19.63 -19.28 7.96
C ASN A 263 -18.70 -19.75 9.08
N LYS A 264 -17.62 -20.45 8.72
CA LYS A 264 -16.62 -20.96 9.67
C LYS A 264 -15.82 -19.85 10.35
N MET A 265 -15.47 -18.81 9.61
CA MET A 265 -14.55 -17.75 10.06
C MET A 265 -15.28 -16.53 10.63
N CYS A 266 -16.49 -16.23 10.16
CA CYS A 266 -17.25 -15.01 10.51
C CYS A 266 -18.43 -15.25 11.45
N ASN A 267 -18.41 -16.33 12.25
CA ASN A 267 -19.50 -16.68 13.19
C ASN A 267 -20.87 -16.82 12.48
N SER A 268 -20.88 -17.46 11.30
CA SER A 268 -22.08 -17.65 10.47
C SER A 268 -22.80 -16.37 10.04
N ARG A 269 -22.12 -15.22 10.08
CA ARG A 269 -22.62 -13.96 9.52
C ARG A 269 -22.45 -13.95 8.01
N SER A 270 -23.44 -13.40 7.32
CA SER A 270 -23.39 -13.17 5.88
C SER A 270 -22.28 -12.17 5.52
N THR A 271 -21.82 -12.19 4.27
CA THR A 271 -20.83 -11.21 3.79
C THR A 271 -21.32 -9.78 3.95
N TRP A 272 -22.61 -9.50 3.69
CA TRP A 272 -23.17 -8.16 3.83
C TRP A 272 -23.25 -7.71 5.29
N GLU A 273 -23.54 -8.61 6.24
CA GLU A 273 -23.48 -8.29 7.66
C GLU A 273 -22.06 -7.85 8.09
N VAL A 274 -21.01 -8.41 7.50
CA VAL A 274 -19.63 -7.97 7.75
C VAL A 274 -19.37 -6.61 7.11
N ILE A 275 -19.70 -6.44 5.82
CA ILE A 275 -19.45 -5.21 5.06
C ILE A 275 -20.23 -4.02 5.64
N SER A 276 -21.52 -4.18 5.94
CA SER A 276 -22.37 -3.11 6.49
C SER A 276 -21.99 -2.66 7.90
N ASN A 277 -21.26 -3.49 8.65
CA ASN A 277 -20.72 -3.15 9.97
C ASN A 277 -19.32 -2.54 9.92
N SER A 278 -18.67 -2.50 8.76
CA SER A 278 -17.33 -1.94 8.57
C SER A 278 -17.27 -0.42 8.83
N GLU A 279 -16.08 0.09 9.12
CA GLU A 279 -15.84 1.54 9.25
C GLU A 279 -16.17 2.29 7.95
N ASP A 280 -15.89 1.67 6.79
CA ASP A 280 -16.17 2.25 5.48
C ASP A 280 -17.67 2.54 5.32
N PHE A 281 -18.53 1.62 5.77
CA PHE A 281 -19.99 1.78 5.67
C PHE A 281 -20.53 2.80 6.66
N LYS A 282 -20.04 2.78 7.91
CA LYS A 282 -20.46 3.72 8.96
C LYS A 282 -20.17 5.18 8.60
N ASN A 283 -19.11 5.42 7.84
CA ASN A 283 -18.65 6.76 7.46
C ASN A 283 -19.22 7.26 6.12
N THR A 284 -20.11 6.51 5.48
CA THR A 284 -20.65 6.86 4.16
C THR A 284 -22.17 6.78 4.11
N THR A 285 -22.76 7.47 3.14
CA THR A 285 -24.18 7.42 2.80
C THR A 285 -24.36 7.03 1.34
N SER A 286 -25.55 6.52 0.97
CA SER A 286 -25.82 6.16 -0.43
C SER A 286 -25.84 7.41 -1.32
N LEU A 287 -25.31 7.29 -2.53
CA LEU A 287 -25.26 8.35 -3.52
C LEU A 287 -26.49 8.32 -4.44
N VAL A 288 -26.98 9.51 -4.80
CA VAL A 288 -28.16 9.67 -5.68
C VAL A 288 -27.79 9.52 -7.15
N SER A 289 -26.60 9.96 -7.55
CA SER A 289 -26.10 9.90 -8.92
C SER A 289 -24.92 8.92 -9.03
N PRO A 290 -24.73 8.29 -10.21
CA PRO A 290 -23.54 7.50 -10.48
C PRO A 290 -22.25 8.32 -10.28
N PRO A 291 -21.18 7.71 -9.75
CA PRO A 291 -19.89 8.38 -9.59
C PRO A 291 -19.21 8.60 -10.94
N SER A 292 -18.25 9.53 -10.98
CA SER A 292 -17.36 9.69 -12.12
C SER A 292 -16.46 8.45 -12.30
N PRO A 293 -16.01 8.14 -13.53
CA PRO A 293 -15.03 7.09 -13.76
C PRO A 293 -13.73 7.29 -12.95
N PRO A 294 -13.00 6.21 -12.62
CA PRO A 294 -11.74 6.32 -11.90
C PRO A 294 -10.70 7.14 -12.68
N VAL A 295 -9.87 7.88 -11.96
CA VAL A 295 -8.72 8.61 -12.50
C VAL A 295 -7.46 7.77 -12.29
N PHE A 296 -6.70 7.59 -13.37
CA PHE A 296 -5.49 6.78 -13.37
C PHE A 296 -4.22 7.63 -13.43
N SER A 297 -3.24 7.27 -12.60
CA SER A 297 -1.88 7.82 -12.65
C SER A 297 -0.89 6.73 -13.07
N LEU A 298 -0.15 6.97 -14.15
CA LEU A 298 0.90 6.06 -14.62
C LEU A 298 2.24 6.49 -14.00
N LEU A 299 2.81 5.65 -13.15
CA LEU A 299 3.96 5.98 -12.34
C LEU A 299 5.09 4.99 -12.62
N LYS A 300 6.19 5.44 -13.23
CA LYS A 300 7.31 4.55 -13.52
C LYS A 300 8.34 4.58 -12.39
N ILE A 301 8.68 3.40 -11.86
CA ILE A 301 9.72 3.25 -10.84
C ILE A 301 11.05 3.73 -11.43
N ARG A 302 11.69 4.67 -10.73
CA ARG A 302 12.97 5.27 -11.10
C ARG A 302 13.88 5.31 -9.88
N GLU A 303 15.17 5.49 -10.15
CA GLU A 303 16.18 5.79 -9.14
C GLU A 303 15.80 7.02 -8.33
N ARG A 304 15.89 6.95 -6.99
CA ARG A 304 15.60 8.09 -6.12
C ARG A 304 16.56 9.24 -6.38
N ILE A 305 16.05 10.46 -6.30
CA ILE A 305 16.85 11.69 -6.37
C ILE A 305 16.67 12.40 -5.05
N VAL A 306 17.74 12.54 -4.29
CA VAL A 306 17.71 13.12 -2.95
C VAL A 306 18.71 14.26 -2.87
N CYS A 307 18.30 15.41 -2.33
CA CYS A 307 19.22 16.47 -1.96
C CYS A 307 19.22 16.67 -0.43
N LEU A 308 20.38 16.48 0.20
CA LEU A 308 20.58 16.85 1.60
C LEU A 308 20.74 18.37 1.70
N VAL A 309 19.90 19.01 2.52
CA VAL A 309 19.94 20.46 2.76
C VAL A 309 20.24 20.69 4.23
N LEU A 310 21.48 21.07 4.51
CA LEU A 310 22.07 21.08 5.85
C LEU A 310 22.21 22.50 6.38
N ASP A 311 21.56 22.76 7.51
CA ASP A 311 21.67 24.02 8.24
C ASP A 311 23.01 24.11 8.98
N LYS A 312 23.83 25.09 8.62
CA LYS A 312 25.07 25.41 9.32
C LYS A 312 25.07 26.84 9.86
N SER A 313 23.90 27.43 10.07
CA SER A 313 23.73 28.75 10.69
C SER A 313 24.30 28.82 12.10
N GLY A 314 24.50 30.03 12.63
CA GLY A 314 25.11 30.22 13.95
C GLY A 314 24.35 29.53 15.09
N SER A 315 23.02 29.41 15.01
CA SER A 315 22.18 28.74 16.03
C SER A 315 22.48 27.24 16.14
N MET A 316 23.01 26.62 15.08
CA MET A 316 23.42 25.21 15.05
C MET A 316 24.70 24.93 15.88
N SER A 317 25.42 25.96 16.32
CA SER A 317 26.57 25.82 17.23
C SER A 317 26.15 25.45 18.66
N GLY A 318 24.90 25.78 19.04
CA GLY A 318 24.34 25.48 20.35
C GLY A 318 23.89 24.04 20.50
N PHE A 319 23.77 23.57 21.75
CA PHE A 319 23.11 22.32 22.13
C PHE A 319 23.55 21.08 21.33
N ASN A 320 24.79 21.02 20.82
CA ASN A 320 25.30 19.91 20.00
C ASN A 320 24.47 19.64 18.71
N ARG A 321 23.75 20.65 18.20
CA ARG A 321 22.84 20.52 17.03
C ARG A 321 23.58 20.11 15.76
N LEU A 322 24.69 20.79 15.44
CA LEU A 322 25.53 20.47 14.27
C LEU A 322 26.01 19.01 14.26
N ASN A 323 26.44 18.48 15.41
CA ASN A 323 26.88 17.10 15.52
C ASN A 323 25.72 16.10 15.32
N ARG A 324 24.55 16.36 15.94
CA ARG A 324 23.34 15.53 15.72
C ARG A 324 22.91 15.55 14.26
N MET A 325 22.97 16.71 13.59
CA MET A 325 22.73 16.82 12.16
C MET A 325 23.68 15.92 11.36
N ASN A 326 24.99 16.03 11.62
CA ASN A 326 26.00 15.26 10.92
C ASN A 326 25.85 13.75 11.18
N GLN A 327 25.43 13.34 12.37
CA GLN A 327 25.12 11.95 12.68
C GLN A 327 23.92 11.44 11.89
N ALA A 328 22.84 12.23 11.80
CA ALA A 328 21.66 11.88 11.02
C ALA A 328 21.99 11.78 9.51
N ALA A 329 22.72 12.77 8.97
CA ALA A 329 23.18 12.75 7.58
C ALA A 329 24.11 11.56 7.30
N LYS A 330 25.04 11.25 8.22
CA LYS A 330 25.94 10.10 8.10
C LYS A 330 25.18 8.78 8.11
N HIS A 331 24.22 8.62 9.01
CA HIS A 331 23.38 7.42 9.02
C HIS A 331 22.60 7.29 7.72
N PHE A 332 21.96 8.36 7.26
CA PHE A 332 21.21 8.34 6.00
C PHE A 332 22.08 7.90 4.82
N LEU A 333 23.26 8.50 4.68
CA LEU A 333 24.21 8.20 3.61
C LEU A 333 24.82 6.81 3.68
N LEU A 334 24.98 6.22 4.87
CA LEU A 334 25.64 4.91 5.02
C LEU A 334 24.65 3.74 5.08
N GLN A 335 23.45 3.95 5.61
CA GLN A 335 22.54 2.86 5.98
C GLN A 335 21.18 2.95 5.30
N THR A 336 20.75 4.14 4.87
CA THR A 336 19.36 4.34 4.40
C THR A 336 19.27 4.48 2.89
N ILE A 337 20.16 5.27 2.27
CA ILE A 337 20.11 5.46 0.82
C ILE A 337 20.59 4.20 0.10
N GLU A 338 19.82 3.69 -0.84
CA GLU A 338 20.13 2.49 -1.61
C GLU A 338 21.15 2.77 -2.74
N ASN A 339 21.76 1.70 -3.28
CA ASN A 339 22.59 1.83 -4.46
C ASN A 339 21.72 2.15 -5.69
N GLY A 340 22.26 2.98 -6.60
CA GLY A 340 21.57 3.48 -7.79
C GLY A 340 20.90 4.85 -7.58
N SER A 341 20.65 5.28 -6.34
CA SER A 341 20.10 6.62 -6.05
C SER A 341 21.07 7.74 -6.36
N TRP A 342 20.55 8.91 -6.70
CA TRP A 342 21.30 10.15 -6.91
C TRP A 342 21.24 11.02 -5.67
N VAL A 343 22.39 11.47 -5.16
CA VAL A 343 22.46 12.29 -3.95
C VAL A 343 23.24 13.57 -4.21
N GLY A 344 22.63 14.70 -3.84
CA GLY A 344 23.23 16.03 -3.81
C GLY A 344 23.35 16.55 -2.38
N MET A 345 24.18 17.56 -2.17
CA MET A 345 24.37 18.18 -0.86
C MET A 345 24.50 19.70 -0.96
N VAL A 346 23.68 20.39 -0.18
CA VAL A 346 23.66 21.85 -0.06
C VAL A 346 23.81 22.21 1.42
N HIS A 347 24.69 23.15 1.71
CA HIS A 347 24.79 23.79 3.01
C HIS A 347 24.11 25.16 2.93
N PHE A 348 23.45 25.58 4.00
CA PHE A 348 22.93 26.94 4.08
C PHE A 348 23.21 27.61 5.43
N ASP A 349 23.40 28.92 5.36
CA ASP A 349 23.44 29.87 6.47
C ASP A 349 22.62 31.12 6.06
N SER A 350 23.22 32.31 6.01
CA SER A 350 22.65 33.47 5.31
C SER A 350 22.46 33.23 3.81
N THR A 351 23.26 32.33 3.22
CA THR A 351 23.24 31.98 1.79
C THR A 351 23.35 30.47 1.63
N ALA A 352 23.01 29.95 0.44
CA ALA A 352 23.18 28.53 0.13
C ALA A 352 24.46 28.28 -0.67
N ASN A 353 25.14 27.18 -0.34
CA ASN A 353 26.37 26.73 -0.96
C ASN A 353 26.21 25.26 -1.37
N ILE A 354 26.31 24.98 -2.67
CA ILE A 354 26.30 23.63 -3.19
C ILE A 354 27.64 22.96 -2.84
N LYS A 355 27.60 21.85 -2.11
CA LYS A 355 28.78 21.07 -1.72
C LYS A 355 29.01 19.86 -2.60
N SER A 356 27.93 19.26 -3.07
CA SER A 356 27.97 18.23 -4.09
C SER A 356 26.80 18.42 -5.03
N ASN A 357 27.09 18.40 -6.32
CA ASN A 357 26.06 18.13 -7.33
C ASN A 357 25.55 16.70 -7.15
N LEU A 358 24.50 16.33 -7.89
CA LEU A 358 23.97 14.97 -7.86
C LEU A 358 25.05 13.97 -8.32
N ILE A 359 25.43 13.07 -7.40
CA ILE A 359 26.28 11.92 -7.70
C ILE A 359 25.49 10.63 -7.49
N GLN A 360 25.68 9.65 -8.36
CA GLN A 360 25.02 8.37 -8.22
C GLN A 360 25.74 7.50 -7.18
N ILE A 361 24.99 6.93 -6.24
CA ILE A 361 25.52 6.05 -5.21
C ILE A 361 25.70 4.65 -5.79
N ILE A 362 26.92 4.35 -6.24
CA ILE A 362 27.25 3.03 -6.81
C ILE A 362 28.00 2.18 -5.77
N SER A 363 28.80 2.82 -4.92
CA SER A 363 29.65 2.15 -3.94
C SER A 363 29.81 2.95 -2.64
N SER A 364 30.67 2.46 -1.74
CA SER A 364 31.06 3.19 -0.53
C SER A 364 31.91 4.44 -0.81
N LYS A 365 32.56 4.53 -1.98
CA LYS A 365 33.39 5.67 -2.36
C LYS A 365 32.56 6.96 -2.44
N GLU A 366 31.45 6.93 -3.15
CA GLU A 366 30.58 8.11 -3.32
C GLU A 366 29.96 8.51 -1.98
N ARG A 367 29.60 7.54 -1.15
CA ARG A 367 29.12 7.77 0.22
C ARG A 367 30.18 8.50 1.05
N ASN A 368 31.44 8.04 1.01
CA ASN A 368 32.54 8.67 1.74
C ASN A 368 32.82 10.10 1.26
N ASN A 369 32.78 10.37 -0.05
CA ASN A 369 32.93 11.73 -0.58
C ASN A 369 31.87 12.70 -0.04
N LEU A 370 30.62 12.24 0.09
CA LEU A 370 29.54 13.03 0.69
C LEU A 370 29.76 13.22 2.21
N LEU A 371 30.29 12.21 2.91
CA LEU A 371 30.60 12.34 4.34
C LEU A 371 31.71 13.35 4.62
N GLU A 372 32.74 13.39 3.78
CA GLU A 372 33.83 14.38 3.88
C GLU A 372 33.34 15.81 3.63
N SER A 373 32.21 15.96 2.94
CA SER A 373 31.60 17.25 2.62
C SER A 373 30.72 17.80 3.75
N LEU A 374 30.49 17.05 4.84
CA LEU A 374 29.64 17.48 5.96
C LEU A 374 30.18 18.74 6.67
N PRO A 375 29.30 19.60 7.20
CA PRO A 375 29.71 20.86 7.81
C PRO A 375 30.49 20.65 9.11
N THR A 376 31.64 21.32 9.25
CA THR A 376 32.52 21.21 10.43
C THR A 376 32.33 22.36 11.43
N ALA A 377 31.75 23.47 11.01
CA ALA A 377 31.48 24.64 11.84
C ALA A 377 30.13 25.27 11.49
N ALA A 378 29.51 25.89 12.49
CA ALA A 378 28.23 26.57 12.40
C ALA A 378 28.44 28.07 12.61
N ASN A 379 28.07 28.88 11.62
CA ASN A 379 28.19 30.34 11.65
C ASN A 379 27.28 30.99 10.58
N GLY A 380 26.97 32.27 10.75
CA GLY A 380 26.14 33.06 9.84
C GLY A 380 24.67 33.12 10.28
N GLY A 381 23.86 33.80 9.49
CA GLY A 381 22.40 33.83 9.67
C GLY A 381 21.74 32.55 9.16
N THR A 382 20.43 32.60 8.93
CA THR A 382 19.62 31.44 8.53
C THR A 382 18.72 31.81 7.36
N SER A 383 18.74 31.00 6.29
CA SER A 383 17.85 31.12 5.13
C SER A 383 17.53 29.74 4.55
N ILE A 384 16.45 29.14 5.05
CA ILE A 384 15.94 27.83 4.61
C ILE A 384 15.56 27.90 3.12
N CYS A 385 14.89 28.97 2.70
CA CYS A 385 14.47 29.13 1.30
C CYS A 385 15.67 29.22 0.34
N ALA A 386 16.81 29.79 0.75
CA ALA A 386 18.02 29.76 -0.05
C ALA A 386 18.51 28.31 -0.25
N GLY A 387 18.53 27.51 0.82
CA GLY A 387 18.91 26.10 0.77
C GLY A 387 18.01 25.28 -0.15
N ILE A 388 16.68 25.45 -0.04
CA ILE A 388 15.69 24.75 -0.88
C ILE A 388 15.86 25.14 -2.37
N ARG A 389 16.01 26.43 -2.68
CA ARG A 389 16.19 26.87 -4.08
C ARG A 389 17.50 26.36 -4.68
N ALA A 390 18.58 26.29 -3.90
CA ALA A 390 19.83 25.68 -4.33
C ALA A 390 19.68 24.16 -4.54
N ALA A 391 18.89 23.47 -3.72
CA ALA A 391 18.57 22.05 -3.95
C ALA A 391 17.80 21.86 -5.26
N PHE A 392 16.84 22.73 -5.57
CA PHE A 392 16.15 22.73 -6.86
C PHE A 392 17.10 22.95 -8.04
N GLN A 393 18.08 23.82 -7.89
CA GLN A 393 19.12 24.00 -8.90
C GLN A 393 19.93 22.71 -9.12
N VAL A 394 20.43 22.10 -8.04
CA VAL A 394 21.20 20.84 -8.09
C VAL A 394 20.40 19.71 -8.75
N ILE A 395 19.11 19.61 -8.44
CA ILE A 395 18.23 18.58 -9.02
C ILE A 395 18.00 18.83 -10.52
N ARG A 396 17.77 20.09 -10.91
CA ARG A 396 17.52 20.48 -12.31
C ARG A 396 18.68 20.25 -13.24
N GLU A 397 19.92 20.20 -12.74
CA GLU A 397 21.10 19.93 -13.56
C GLU A 397 21.07 18.54 -14.22
N VAL A 398 20.51 17.54 -13.53
CA VAL A 398 20.40 16.16 -14.06
C VAL A 398 18.97 15.86 -14.51
N TYR A 399 17.97 16.41 -13.82
CA TYR A 399 16.57 16.12 -14.06
C TYR A 399 15.75 17.41 -14.22
N PRO A 400 15.32 17.77 -15.45
CA PRO A 400 14.57 19.01 -15.69
C PRO A 400 13.29 19.15 -14.86
N GLN A 401 12.66 18.03 -14.50
CA GLN A 401 11.47 17.98 -13.65
C GLN A 401 11.85 17.62 -12.20
N ILE A 402 11.46 18.48 -11.26
CA ILE A 402 11.68 18.29 -9.81
C ILE A 402 10.63 17.37 -9.19
N ASP A 403 9.48 17.19 -9.85
CA ASP A 403 8.34 16.44 -9.30
C ASP A 403 8.74 15.02 -8.88
N GLY A 404 8.45 14.68 -7.61
CA GLY A 404 8.83 13.40 -7.00
C GLY A 404 10.30 13.26 -6.60
N SER A 405 11.12 14.31 -6.68
CA SER A 405 12.43 14.35 -6.02
C SER A 405 12.30 14.64 -4.53
N GLU A 406 13.28 14.20 -3.74
CA GLU A 406 13.27 14.31 -2.28
C GLU A 406 14.29 15.35 -1.81
N ILE A 407 13.86 16.19 -0.88
CA ILE A 407 14.74 17.10 -0.13
C ILE A 407 14.71 16.67 1.31
N VAL A 408 15.87 16.36 1.89
CA VAL A 408 15.99 16.12 3.33
C VAL A 408 16.58 17.36 3.97
N LEU A 409 15.73 18.16 4.59
CA LEU A 409 16.06 19.38 5.28
C LEU A 409 16.38 19.08 6.75
N LEU A 410 17.58 19.44 7.19
CA LEU A 410 18.00 19.32 8.58
C LEU A 410 18.30 20.72 9.13
N THR A 411 17.50 21.17 10.10
CA THR A 411 17.55 22.54 10.66
C THR A 411 17.02 22.59 12.08
N ASP A 412 17.41 23.62 12.85
CA ASP A 412 16.80 23.93 14.15
C ASP A 412 15.54 24.81 14.04
N GLY A 413 15.21 25.27 12.81
CA GLY A 413 13.97 25.98 12.47
C GLY A 413 13.93 27.43 12.90
N GLU A 414 15.08 28.02 13.26
CA GLU A 414 15.19 29.43 13.65
C GLU A 414 15.22 30.36 12.40
N ASP A 415 14.22 30.24 11.50
CA ASP A 415 14.06 31.07 10.30
C ASP A 415 12.60 31.56 10.10
N ASN A 416 12.38 32.85 10.31
CA ASN A 416 11.08 33.50 10.14
C ASN A 416 10.67 33.72 8.65
N SER A 417 11.57 33.47 7.71
CA SER A 417 11.40 33.70 6.28
C SER A 417 11.03 32.45 5.48
N ALA A 418 11.05 31.26 6.11
CA ALA A 418 10.78 29.97 5.47
C ALA A 418 9.41 29.89 4.75
N LYS A 419 8.43 30.69 5.20
CA LYS A 419 7.11 30.80 4.56
C LYS A 419 7.16 31.33 3.13
N ASN A 420 8.21 32.05 2.75
CA ASN A 420 8.29 32.77 1.48
C ASN A 420 8.53 31.85 0.27
N CYS A 421 8.90 30.58 0.46
CA CYS A 421 9.13 29.61 -0.62
C CYS A 421 8.13 28.46 -0.62
N ILE A 422 7.06 28.52 0.17
CA ILE A 422 6.09 27.41 0.29
C ILE A 422 5.31 27.20 -1.01
N ASP A 423 4.93 28.28 -1.71
CA ASP A 423 4.27 28.18 -3.00
C ASP A 423 5.21 27.60 -4.06
N GLU A 424 6.48 28.01 -4.05
CA GLU A 424 7.51 27.45 -4.95
C GLU A 424 7.71 25.95 -4.71
N VAL A 425 7.79 25.53 -3.43
CA VAL A 425 7.89 24.12 -3.05
C VAL A 425 6.65 23.35 -3.50
N THR A 426 5.45 23.89 -3.25
CA THR A 426 4.18 23.26 -3.62
C THR A 426 4.06 23.07 -5.13
N GLN A 427 4.44 24.08 -5.91
CA GLN A 427 4.44 24.02 -7.37
C GLN A 427 5.52 23.09 -7.93
N SER A 428 6.64 22.92 -7.21
CA SER A 428 7.74 22.05 -7.66
C SER A 428 7.39 20.57 -7.66
N GLY A 429 6.44 20.14 -6.81
CA GLY A 429 6.10 18.74 -6.59
C GLY A 429 7.19 17.92 -5.85
N ALA A 430 8.24 18.59 -5.33
CA ALA A 430 9.24 17.97 -4.47
C ALA A 430 8.63 17.48 -3.15
N ILE A 431 9.21 16.42 -2.59
CA ILE A 431 8.87 15.90 -1.27
C ILE A 431 9.91 16.42 -0.28
N ILE A 432 9.51 17.19 0.73
CA ILE A 432 10.43 17.74 1.72
C ILE A 432 10.32 16.98 3.04
N HIS A 433 11.32 16.18 3.37
CA HIS A 433 11.48 15.57 4.69
C HIS A 433 12.19 16.55 5.63
N LEU A 434 11.68 16.73 6.84
CA LEU A 434 12.27 17.63 7.84
C LEU A 434 12.77 16.84 9.05
N ILE A 435 14.02 17.09 9.42
CA ILE A 435 14.61 16.67 10.69
C ILE A 435 14.87 17.91 11.53
N ALA A 436 14.02 18.10 12.54
CA ALA A 436 14.09 19.20 13.49
C ALA A 436 15.15 18.93 14.56
N LEU A 437 16.05 19.88 14.76
CA LEU A 437 17.16 19.80 15.72
C LEU A 437 17.01 20.77 16.90
N GLY A 438 15.90 21.50 16.97
CA GLY A 438 15.59 22.47 18.01
C GLY A 438 14.08 22.69 18.20
N PRO A 439 13.67 23.28 19.33
CA PRO A 439 12.26 23.47 19.69
C PRO A 439 11.53 24.46 18.77
N SER A 440 12.26 25.35 18.10
CA SER A 440 11.70 26.30 17.13
C SER A 440 11.20 25.58 15.87
N ALA A 441 11.94 24.58 15.37
CA ALA A 441 11.46 23.67 14.32
C ALA A 441 10.26 22.83 14.77
N ASP A 442 10.23 22.41 16.05
CA ASP A 442 9.09 21.69 16.64
C ASP A 442 7.80 22.52 16.64
N GLN A 443 7.90 23.83 16.95
CA GLN A 443 6.75 24.73 16.93
C GLN A 443 6.22 25.02 15.53
N HIS A 444 7.11 25.16 14.52
CA HIS A 444 6.71 25.37 13.12
C HIS A 444 5.98 24.17 12.48
N CYS A 445 5.95 23.02 13.17
CA CYS A 445 5.26 21.79 12.75
C CYS A 445 4.14 21.34 13.70
N GLY A 446 3.78 22.14 14.71
CA GLY A 446 2.57 21.92 15.51
C GLY A 446 1.31 22.14 14.66
N LYS A 447 0.22 21.41 14.95
CA LYS A 447 -1.08 21.56 14.26
C LYS A 447 -1.43 23.05 14.09
N GLY A 448 -1.53 23.51 12.84
CA GLY A 448 -1.89 24.89 12.51
C GLY A 448 -0.77 25.77 11.91
N HIS A 449 0.44 25.24 11.66
CA HIS A 449 1.53 26.00 11.00
C HIS A 449 1.81 25.55 9.54
N ILE A 450 2.36 26.49 8.76
CA ILE A 450 2.35 26.50 7.28
C ILE A 450 3.17 25.35 6.64
N LEU A 451 4.25 24.88 7.28
CA LEU A 451 4.99 23.70 6.82
C LEU A 451 4.26 22.38 7.10
N SER A 452 3.40 22.33 8.13
CA SER A 452 2.58 21.14 8.43
C SER A 452 1.55 20.88 7.32
N HIS A 453 0.90 21.93 6.81
CA HIS A 453 -0.10 21.78 5.75
C HIS A 453 0.51 21.22 4.46
N HIS A 454 1.72 21.66 4.10
CA HIS A 454 2.42 21.11 2.94
C HIS A 454 2.88 19.66 3.20
N MET A 455 3.37 19.33 4.40
CA MET A 455 3.78 17.97 4.78
C MET A 455 2.63 16.95 4.78
N ASP A 456 1.44 17.37 5.22
CA ASP A 456 0.23 16.55 5.22
C ASP A 456 -0.22 16.17 3.80
N HIS A 457 -0.03 17.08 2.83
CA HIS A 457 -0.43 16.88 1.43
C HIS A 457 0.65 16.21 0.56
N THR A 458 1.92 16.25 1.00
CA THR A 458 3.07 15.68 0.27
C THR A 458 3.63 14.42 0.92
N GLY A 459 2.96 13.85 1.91
CA GLY A 459 3.37 12.62 2.59
C GLY A 459 4.78 12.69 3.21
N SER A 460 5.25 13.90 3.50
CA SER A 460 6.55 14.18 4.11
C SER A 460 6.64 13.65 5.53
N CYS A 461 7.83 13.24 5.95
CA CYS A 461 8.07 12.76 7.31
C CYS A 461 8.73 13.84 8.16
N TYR A 462 8.30 13.92 9.42
CA TYR A 462 8.84 14.80 10.44
C TYR A 462 9.53 13.99 11.55
N PHE A 463 10.76 14.37 11.89
CA PHE A 463 11.50 13.81 13.02
C PHE A 463 12.01 14.93 13.92
N SER A 464 11.79 14.83 15.23
CA SER A 464 12.40 15.72 16.22
C SER A 464 13.54 15.03 16.96
N LEU A 465 14.71 15.67 16.98
CA LEU A 465 15.88 15.26 17.76
C LEU A 465 16.07 16.22 18.93
N GLY A 466 15.31 15.99 20.02
CA GLY A 466 15.31 16.81 21.23
C GLY A 466 16.60 16.76 22.08
N SER A 467 16.62 17.49 23.19
CA SER A 467 17.79 17.69 24.07
C SER A 467 18.18 16.49 24.95
N GLN A 468 17.41 15.40 24.97
CA GLN A 468 17.71 14.19 25.76
C GLN A 468 18.79 13.28 25.13
N TRP A 469 19.36 13.65 23.99
CA TRP A 469 20.56 13.00 23.44
C TRP A 469 21.81 13.40 24.25
N ASN A 470 21.86 13.01 25.52
CA ASN A 470 23.00 13.23 26.40
C ASN A 470 23.95 12.02 26.33
N THR A 471 25.14 12.29 25.80
CA THR A 471 26.29 11.41 25.75
C THR A 471 26.85 11.19 27.17
N ASN A 472 26.76 9.96 27.70
CA ASN A 472 27.82 9.35 28.53
C ASN A 472 27.53 7.93 29.08
N GLU A 473 26.39 7.29 28.80
CA GLU A 473 26.21 5.87 29.14
C GLU A 473 26.06 5.00 27.89
N LYS A 474 27.06 4.12 27.70
CA LYS A 474 27.06 2.89 26.90
C LYS A 474 27.09 3.03 25.37
N PHE A 475 28.27 3.44 24.87
CA PHE A 475 28.71 3.22 23.48
C PHE A 475 29.11 1.76 23.18
N HIS A 476 28.31 0.78 23.62
CA HIS A 476 28.56 -0.64 23.34
C HIS A 476 27.42 -1.41 22.67
N SER A 477 26.33 -0.75 22.29
CA SER A 477 25.25 -1.43 21.56
C SER A 477 24.46 -0.46 20.69
N GLY A 478 24.28 -0.78 19.40
CA GLY A 478 23.49 -0.01 18.42
C GLY A 478 21.99 0.13 18.72
N HIS A 479 21.55 -0.12 19.96
CA HIS A 479 20.16 -0.05 20.41
C HIS A 479 19.67 1.35 20.80
N SER A 480 20.55 2.31 21.17
CA SER A 480 20.07 3.62 21.66
C SER A 480 19.56 4.56 20.55
N PHE A 481 20.01 4.37 19.31
CA PHE A 481 19.63 5.22 18.18
C PHE A 481 18.18 4.98 17.74
N GLN A 482 17.70 3.73 17.82
CA GLN A 482 16.36 3.33 17.41
C GLN A 482 15.26 3.86 18.36
N ASN A 483 15.52 3.91 19.68
CA ASN A 483 14.52 4.34 20.65
C ASN A 483 14.23 5.85 20.60
N GLY A 484 15.21 6.68 20.24
CA GLY A 484 15.03 8.14 20.12
C GLY A 484 14.21 8.57 18.90
N LEU A 485 14.44 7.94 17.74
CA LEU A 485 13.69 8.22 16.51
C LEU A 485 12.24 7.72 16.56
N SER A 486 11.99 6.61 17.29
CA SER A 486 10.66 6.03 17.47
C SER A 486 9.74 6.86 18.38
N GLN A 487 10.27 7.69 19.28
CA GLN A 487 9.46 8.44 20.25
C GLN A 487 8.88 9.75 19.71
N TYR A 488 9.38 10.28 18.58
CA TYR A 488 9.05 11.63 18.10
C TYR A 488 8.76 11.71 16.58
N SER A 489 8.09 10.72 16.01
CA SER A 489 7.53 10.81 14.65
C SER A 489 6.07 11.30 14.68
N ARG A 490 5.75 12.35 13.92
CA ARG A 490 4.36 12.75 13.61
C ARG A 490 4.16 12.78 12.08
N ASN A 491 2.93 12.49 11.61
CA ASN A 491 2.53 12.49 10.19
C ASN A 491 3.29 11.53 9.27
N CYS A 492 3.75 10.41 9.81
CA CYS A 492 4.16 9.29 8.97
C CYS A 492 2.92 8.42 8.75
N ASN A 493 2.26 8.50 7.58
CA ASN A 493 1.22 7.56 7.15
C ASN A 493 1.82 6.14 7.03
N GLY A 494 2.21 5.51 8.14
CA GLY A 494 2.99 4.27 8.16
C GLY A 494 4.48 4.40 7.83
N LYS A 495 4.92 5.56 7.34
CA LYS A 495 6.29 5.79 6.85
C LYS A 495 7.32 5.95 7.97
N GLN A 496 7.86 4.86 8.50
CA GLN A 496 9.23 4.94 9.01
C GLN A 496 10.14 5.19 7.81
N LEU A 497 10.77 6.37 7.70
CA LEU A 497 12.09 6.43 7.07
C LEU A 497 12.88 5.31 7.76
N ALA A 498 13.17 4.24 7.03
CA ALA A 498 13.69 3.01 7.61
C ALA A 498 15.12 3.24 8.12
N PHE A 499 15.23 3.85 9.29
CA PHE A 499 16.37 3.72 10.19
C PHE A 499 16.26 2.34 10.87
N ARG A 500 16.32 1.24 10.10
CA ARG A 500 16.37 -0.13 10.66
C ARG A 500 17.67 -0.83 10.26
N LEU A 501 18.51 -1.09 11.27
CA LEU A 501 19.60 -2.06 11.19
C LEU A 501 19.03 -3.49 11.29
N PRO A 502 19.59 -4.48 10.58
CA PRO A 502 19.24 -5.89 10.78
C PRO A 502 19.74 -6.40 12.15
N PRO A 503 19.04 -7.35 12.79
CA PRO A 503 19.54 -8.01 13.99
C PRO A 503 20.68 -8.95 13.56
N THR A 504 21.92 -8.51 13.70
CA THR A 504 23.07 -9.40 13.57
C THR A 504 23.39 -9.98 14.94
N PHE A 505 23.38 -11.31 14.98
CA PHE A 505 23.73 -12.20 16.05
C PHE A 505 24.79 -11.65 17.01
N VAL A 506 24.43 -11.59 18.28
CA VAL A 506 25.37 -11.46 19.41
C VAL A 506 25.96 -12.84 19.67
N LEU A 507 27.29 -12.93 19.71
CA LEU A 507 27.96 -13.79 20.67
C LEU A 507 28.37 -12.93 21.86
#